data_AF-A0A0K1P6M9-F1
#
_entry.id   AF-A0A0K1P6M9-F1
#
_cell.length_a   1.000
_cell.length_b   1.000
_cell.length_c   1.000
_cell.angle_alpha   90.00
_cell.angle_beta   90.00
_cell.angle_gamma   90.00
#
_symmetry.space_group_name_H-M   'P 1'
#
loop_
_entity.id
_entity.type
_entity.pdbx_description
1 polymer ?
#
loop_
_entity_poly.entity_id
_entity_poly.type
_entity_poly.pdbx_seq_one_letter_code
_entity_poly.pdbx_strand_id
1 'polypeptide(L)'
;MAKFFGYLGPNGDGKSTTIRTIHGFIKSSSGSIDVSLNSENQVNNIIWNDSWKDANKINRKVCYVPGEISFPLNITGIELIRQIYSLRNLNNRNYVIELIKYCDLYATVKIKKLSKGNK
;
A
#
# COMPACT_ATOMS: atom_id res chain seq x y z
N MET A 1 13.41 -16.95 -1.04
CA MET A 1 12.71 -16.74 -2.33
C MET A 1 11.37 -16.09 -2.03
N ALA A 2 11.01 -14.97 -2.69
CA ALA A 2 9.71 -14.33 -2.51
C ALA A 2 8.59 -15.19 -3.11
N LYS A 3 7.38 -15.13 -2.54
CA LYS A 3 6.20 -15.81 -3.06
C LYS A 3 5.18 -14.78 -3.54
N PHE A 4 4.52 -15.08 -4.65
CA PHE A 4 3.45 -14.27 -5.22
C PHE A 4 2.15 -15.04 -5.15
N PHE A 5 1.10 -14.38 -4.68
CA PHE A 5 -0.24 -14.95 -4.55
C PHE A 5 -1.25 -14.02 -5.19
N GLY A 6 -2.29 -14.60 -5.77
CA GLY A 6 -3.44 -13.86 -6.32
C GLY A 6 -4.72 -14.60 -5.99
N TYR A 7 -5.77 -13.84 -5.65
CA TYR A 7 -7.12 -14.40 -5.56
C TYR A 7 -7.76 -14.40 -6.95
N LEU A 8 -8.35 -15.54 -7.35
CA LEU A 8 -8.97 -15.72 -8.67
C LEU A 8 -10.44 -16.14 -8.50
N GLY A 9 -11.33 -15.52 -9.27
CA GLY A 9 -12.75 -15.85 -9.32
C GLY A 9 -13.59 -14.73 -9.95
N PRO A 10 -14.92 -14.90 -10.11
CA PRO A 10 -15.81 -13.95 -10.78
C PRO A 10 -15.92 -12.58 -10.10
N ASN A 11 -16.45 -11.56 -10.79
CA ASN A 11 -16.73 -10.28 -10.15
C ASN A 11 -17.78 -10.45 -9.03
N GLY A 12 -17.51 -9.90 -7.85
CA GLY A 12 -18.43 -9.95 -6.71
C GLY A 12 -18.27 -11.14 -5.76
N ASP A 13 -17.32 -12.03 -6.00
CA ASP A 13 -17.00 -13.19 -5.14
C ASP A 13 -16.28 -12.85 -3.81
N GLY A 14 -15.94 -11.57 -3.60
CA GLY A 14 -15.30 -11.11 -2.37
C GLY A 14 -13.78 -10.94 -2.42
N LYS A 15 -13.09 -11.13 -3.55
CA LYS A 15 -11.62 -10.92 -3.67
C LYS A 15 -11.11 -9.63 -3.03
N SER A 16 -11.67 -8.49 -3.46
CA SER A 16 -11.29 -7.17 -2.94
C SER A 16 -11.70 -7.00 -1.47
N THR A 17 -12.81 -7.62 -1.05
CA THR A 17 -13.25 -7.63 0.34
C THR A 17 -12.23 -8.34 1.21
N THR A 18 -11.73 -9.51 0.80
CA THR A 18 -10.70 -10.27 1.53
C THR A 18 -9.43 -9.44 1.70
N ILE A 19 -8.92 -8.80 0.65
CA ILE A 19 -7.74 -7.93 0.73
C ILE A 19 -7.99 -6.76 1.70
N ARG A 20 -9.16 -6.13 1.65
CA ARG A 20 -9.54 -5.04 2.56
C ARG A 20 -9.68 -5.51 4.01
N THR A 21 -10.13 -6.75 4.24
CA THR A 21 -10.18 -7.34 5.59
C THR A 21 -8.77 -7.63 6.13
N ILE A 22 -7.83 -8.11 5.31
CA ILE A 22 -6.41 -8.28 5.71
C ILE A 22 -5.80 -6.95 6.18
N HIS A 23 -6.11 -5.86 5.48
CA HIS A 23 -5.67 -4.51 5.85
C HIS A 23 -6.44 -3.88 7.02
N GLY A 24 -7.49 -4.54 7.53
CA GLY A 24 -8.31 -4.01 8.61
C GLY A 24 -9.27 -2.89 8.20
N PHE A 25 -9.52 -2.69 6.90
CA PHE A 25 -10.49 -1.69 6.42
C PHE A 25 -11.94 -2.16 6.55
N ILE A 26 -12.15 -3.48 6.55
CA ILE A 26 -13.45 -4.12 6.73
C ILE A 26 -13.29 -5.19 7.81
N LYS A 27 -14.10 -5.16 8.86
CA LYS A 27 -14.09 -6.20 9.89
C LYS A 27 -14.72 -7.49 9.36
N SER A 28 -14.11 -8.64 9.62
CA SER A 28 -14.73 -9.93 9.32
C SER A 28 -15.99 -10.13 10.16
N SER A 29 -17.03 -10.72 9.58
CA SER A 29 -18.25 -11.08 10.32
C SER A 29 -18.03 -12.25 11.29
N SER A 30 -17.09 -13.14 10.95
CA SER A 30 -16.65 -14.27 11.78
C SER A 30 -15.21 -14.67 11.42
N GLY A 31 -14.58 -15.47 12.27
CA GLY A 31 -13.17 -15.87 12.11
C GLY A 31 -12.17 -14.75 12.38
N SER A 32 -10.89 -15.07 12.25
CA SER A 32 -9.77 -14.14 12.43
C SER A 32 -8.84 -14.15 11.22
N ILE A 33 -8.08 -13.05 11.06
CA ILE A 33 -6.99 -12.95 10.11
C ILE A 33 -5.79 -12.42 10.90
N ASP A 34 -4.67 -13.13 10.82
CA ASP A 34 -3.42 -12.74 11.45
C ASP A 34 -2.35 -12.48 10.38
N VAL A 35 -1.62 -11.36 10.53
CA VAL A 35 -0.53 -10.96 9.63
C VAL A 35 0.79 -11.03 10.39
N SER A 36 1.69 -11.88 9.89
CA SER A 36 3.05 -11.99 10.40
C SER A 36 3.93 -10.85 9.89
N LEU A 37 4.59 -10.12 10.78
CA LEU A 37 5.56 -9.08 10.45
C LEU A 37 6.88 -9.35 11.18
N ASN A 38 7.98 -8.92 10.58
CA ASN A 38 9.28 -8.93 11.26
C ASN A 38 9.26 -7.91 12.41
N SER A 39 9.82 -8.29 13.56
CA SER A 39 10.02 -7.40 14.69
C SER A 39 10.95 -6.25 14.34
N GLU A 40 10.57 -5.03 14.69
CA GLU A 40 11.42 -3.84 14.50
C GLU A 40 12.63 -3.84 15.42
N ASN A 41 12.52 -4.48 16.59
CA ASN A 41 13.49 -4.39 17.67
C ASN A 41 14.36 -5.65 17.82
N GLN A 42 14.12 -6.69 17.00
CA GLN A 42 14.85 -7.95 17.10
C GLN A 42 14.97 -8.65 15.75
N VAL A 43 16.21 -8.93 15.34
CA VAL A 43 16.51 -9.68 14.12
C VAL A 43 16.00 -11.11 14.27
N ASN A 44 15.30 -11.62 13.25
CA ASN A 44 14.75 -12.99 13.17
C ASN A 44 13.56 -13.31 14.10
N ASN A 45 12.86 -12.31 14.65
CA ASN A 45 11.62 -12.56 15.40
C ASN A 45 10.38 -12.17 14.59
N ILE A 46 9.39 -13.07 14.53
CA ILE A 46 8.12 -12.89 13.82
C ILE A 46 7.03 -12.57 14.84
N ILE A 47 6.29 -11.49 14.60
CA ILE A 47 5.13 -11.08 15.40
C ILE A 47 3.87 -11.30 14.58
N TRP A 48 2.89 -12.00 15.16
CA TRP A 48 1.55 -12.15 14.60
C TRP A 48 0.66 -11.00 15.08
N ASN A 49 -0.04 -10.37 14.14
CA ASN A 49 -0.86 -9.19 14.38
C ASN A 49 -2.28 -9.46 13.88
N ASP A 50 -3.29 -9.21 14.71
CA ASP A 50 -4.69 -9.35 14.32
C ASP A 50 -5.03 -8.23 13.30
N SER A 51 -5.52 -8.60 12.11
CA SER A 51 -5.78 -7.66 11.02
C SER A 51 -6.70 -6.50 11.40
N TRP A 52 -7.65 -6.71 12.32
CA TRP A 52 -8.58 -5.67 12.75
C TRP A 52 -8.02 -4.84 13.90
N LYS A 53 -7.51 -5.48 14.95
CA LYS A 53 -7.01 -4.79 16.16
C LYS A 53 -5.68 -4.08 15.92
N ASP A 54 -4.82 -4.66 15.10
CA ASP A 54 -3.46 -4.17 14.83
C ASP A 54 -3.33 -3.54 13.44
N ALA A 55 -4.45 -3.16 12.80
CA ALA A 55 -4.50 -2.57 11.46
C ALA A 55 -3.49 -1.41 11.28
N ASN A 56 -3.32 -0.55 12.30
CA ASN A 56 -2.36 0.56 12.25
C ASN A 56 -0.90 0.08 12.15
N LYS A 57 -0.52 -1.01 12.82
CA LYS A 57 0.84 -1.59 12.74
C LYS A 57 1.05 -2.24 11.38
N ILE A 58 0.06 -2.98 10.89
CA ILE A 58 0.11 -3.64 9.59
C ILE A 58 0.26 -2.63 8.46
N ASN A 59 -0.59 -1.59 8.41
CA ASN A 59 -0.56 -0.58 7.34
C ASN A 59 0.67 0.34 7.37
N ARG A 60 1.53 0.27 8.39
CA ARG A 60 2.86 0.91 8.38
C ARG A 60 3.90 0.12 7.60
N LYS A 61 3.70 -1.20 7.45
CA LYS A 61 4.64 -2.13 6.80
C LYS A 61 4.13 -2.72 5.49
N VAL A 62 2.81 -2.79 5.33
CA VAL A 62 2.15 -3.40 4.17
C VAL A 62 1.42 -2.33 3.37
N CYS A 63 1.68 -2.28 2.07
CA CYS A 63 1.05 -1.33 1.15
C CYS A 63 -0.20 -1.93 0.50
N TYR A 64 -1.22 -1.10 0.27
CA TYR A 64 -2.43 -1.44 -0.48
C TYR A 64 -2.62 -0.44 -1.63
N VAL A 65 -2.82 -0.96 -2.84
CA VAL A 65 -3.17 -0.17 -4.02
C VAL A 65 -4.59 -0.56 -4.44
N PRO A 66 -5.60 0.33 -4.26
CA PRO A 66 -6.96 0.01 -4.66
C PRO A 66 -7.09 -0.04 -6.19
N GLY A 67 -8.02 -0.86 -6.68
CA GLY A 67 -8.28 -0.96 -8.13
C GLY A 67 -8.75 0.36 -8.77
N GLU A 68 -9.35 1.24 -7.98
CA GLU A 68 -9.62 2.63 -8.34
C GLU A 68 -9.06 3.56 -7.26
N ILE A 69 -8.18 4.48 -7.68
CA ILE A 69 -7.55 5.47 -6.79
C ILE A 69 -8.15 6.84 -7.09
N SER A 70 -8.58 7.54 -6.04
CA SER A 70 -8.95 8.95 -6.13
C SER A 70 -7.72 9.82 -5.88
N PHE A 71 -7.20 10.46 -6.93
CA PHE A 71 -6.03 11.32 -6.85
C PHE A 71 -6.41 12.81 -6.74
N PRO A 72 -5.63 13.63 -6.01
CA PRO A 72 -5.74 15.07 -6.07
C PRO A 72 -5.30 15.60 -7.45
N LEU A 73 -6.26 15.91 -8.32
CA LEU A 73 -6.02 16.18 -9.74
C LEU A 73 -5.25 17.48 -10.05
N ASN A 74 -5.24 18.42 -9.10
CA ASN A 74 -4.71 19.77 -9.29
C ASN A 74 -3.25 19.94 -8.84
N ILE A 75 -2.64 18.89 -8.29
CA ILE A 75 -1.21 18.86 -7.93
C ILE A 75 -0.44 17.97 -8.91
N THR A 76 0.88 18.10 -8.89
CA THR A 76 1.82 17.26 -9.64
C THR A 76 2.07 15.93 -8.90
N GLY A 77 2.56 14.93 -9.63
CA GLY A 77 2.94 13.65 -9.02
C GLY A 77 4.02 13.83 -7.94
N ILE A 78 4.98 14.72 -8.17
CA ILE A 78 6.07 14.98 -7.21
C ILE A 78 5.55 15.67 -5.94
N GLU A 79 4.54 16.53 -6.04
CA GLU A 79 3.90 17.13 -4.87
C GLU A 79 3.13 16.09 -4.06
N LEU A 80 2.42 15.16 -4.71
CA LEU A 80 1.75 14.05 -4.04
C LEU A 80 2.75 13.15 -3.32
N ILE A 81 3.82 12.74 -4.00
CA ILE A 81 4.90 11.94 -3.42
C ILE A 81 5.48 12.64 -2.20
N ARG A 82 5.74 13.96 -2.29
CA ARG A 82 6.26 14.75 -1.16
C ARG A 82 5.29 14.78 0.02
N GLN A 83 3.99 14.92 -0.22
CA GLN A 83 2.98 14.87 0.84
C GLN A 83 2.97 13.51 1.54
N ILE A 84 2.93 12.42 0.79
CA ILE A 84 2.95 11.05 1.33
C ILE A 84 4.25 10.81 2.11
N TYR A 85 5.38 11.25 1.56
CA TYR A 85 6.70 11.11 2.19
C TYR A 85 6.75 11.77 3.57
N SER A 86 6.22 12.99 3.69
CA SER A 86 6.10 13.70 4.96
C SER A 86 5.12 13.02 5.92
N LEU A 87 3.93 12.62 5.44
CA LEU A 87 2.92 11.96 6.28
C LEU A 87 3.38 10.61 6.84
N ARG A 88 4.24 9.90 6.10
CA ARG A 88 4.79 8.61 6.49
C ARG A 88 6.09 8.72 7.29
N ASN A 89 6.58 9.94 7.55
CA ASN A 89 7.88 10.21 8.22
C ASN A 89 9.03 9.42 7.59
N LEU A 90 9.08 9.36 6.26
CA LEU A 90 10.15 8.66 5.54
C LEU A 90 11.44 9.50 5.54
N ASN A 91 12.59 8.82 5.50
CA ASN A 91 13.91 9.46 5.60
C ASN A 91 14.84 9.17 4.40
N ASN A 92 14.48 8.26 3.49
CA ASN A 92 15.28 7.93 2.33
C ASN A 92 14.77 8.59 1.03
N ARG A 93 15.20 9.83 0.77
CA ARG A 93 14.85 10.57 -0.47
C ARG A 93 15.50 9.98 -1.72
N ASN A 94 16.72 9.45 -1.59
CA ASN A 94 17.46 8.89 -2.73
C ASN A 94 16.71 7.71 -3.32
N TYR A 95 16.16 6.84 -2.47
CA TYR A 95 15.33 5.73 -2.90
C TYR A 95 14.07 6.17 -3.66
N VAL A 96 13.44 7.27 -3.27
CA VAL A 96 12.29 7.83 -4.02
C VAL A 96 12.71 8.28 -5.41
N ILE A 97 13.87 8.93 -5.55
CA ILE A 97 14.40 9.38 -6.84
C ILE A 97 14.75 8.18 -7.72
N GLU A 98 15.32 7.13 -7.13
CA GLU A 98 15.59 5.86 -7.83
C GLU A 98 14.30 5.21 -8.34
N LEU A 99 13.24 5.17 -7.52
CA LEU A 99 11.94 4.63 -7.95
C LEU A 99 11.30 5.46 -9.06
N ILE A 100 11.37 6.79 -9.00
CA ILE A 100 10.86 7.66 -10.08
C ILE A 100 11.56 7.34 -11.40
N LYS A 101 12.89 7.15 -11.38
CA LYS A 101 13.68 6.79 -12.56
C LYS A 101 13.37 5.36 -13.03
N TYR A 102 13.30 4.40 -12.11
CA TYR A 102 13.03 3.00 -12.41
C TYR A 102 11.65 2.81 -13.05
N CYS A 103 10.65 3.55 -12.59
CA CYS A 103 9.29 3.52 -13.13
C CYS A 103 9.10 4.42 -14.36
N ASP A 104 10.13 5.14 -14.82
CA ASP A 104 10.04 6.17 -15.87
C ASP A 104 8.87 7.15 -15.66
N LEU A 105 8.72 7.61 -14.40
CA LEU A 105 7.55 8.37 -13.98
C LEU A 105 7.71 9.86 -14.29
N TYR A 106 6.88 10.40 -15.19
CA TYR A 106 6.77 11.83 -15.48
C TYR A 106 6.03 12.62 -14.37
N ALA A 107 6.61 12.66 -13.17
CA ALA A 107 5.98 13.21 -11.97
C ALA A 107 5.90 14.76 -11.93
N THR A 108 6.46 15.46 -12.91
CA THR A 108 6.53 16.94 -12.96
C THR A 108 5.27 17.60 -13.51
N VAL A 109 4.38 16.84 -14.15
CA VAL A 109 3.09 17.36 -14.66
C VAL A 109 1.96 17.12 -13.66
N LYS A 110 0.88 17.90 -13.79
CA LYS A 110 -0.33 17.72 -12.97
C LYS A 110 -0.92 16.33 -13.18
N ILE A 111 -1.40 15.71 -12.11
CA ILE A 111 -1.95 14.35 -12.14
C ILE A 111 -3.10 14.21 -13.15
N LYS A 112 -3.92 15.25 -13.33
CA LYS A 112 -4.99 15.24 -14.36
C LYS A 112 -4.50 15.01 -15.79
N LYS A 113 -3.23 15.32 -16.10
CA LYS A 113 -2.62 15.12 -17.42
C LYS A 113 -1.98 13.74 -17.59
N LEU A 114 -1.86 12.96 -16.52
CA LEU A 114 -1.27 11.62 -16.57
C LEU A 114 -2.28 10.60 -17.12
N SER A 115 -1.78 9.63 -17.89
CA SER A 115 -2.54 8.45 -18.32
C SER A 115 -2.89 7.58 -17.11
N LYS A 116 -3.83 6.64 -17.26
CA LYS A 116 -4.17 5.70 -16.19
C LYS A 116 -2.96 4.84 -15.76
N GLY A 117 -2.06 4.51 -16.68
CA GLY A 117 -0.85 3.74 -16.38
C GLY A 117 0.25 4.56 -15.70
N ASN A 118 0.30 5.87 -15.94
CA ASN A 118 1.26 6.78 -15.30
C ASN A 118 0.77 7.33 -13.95
N LYS A 119 -0.51 7.14 -13.61
CA LYS A 119 -1.07 7.49 -12.30
C LYS A 119 -0.85 6.35 -11.31
#